data_AF-W1EXU1-F1
#
_entry.id   AF-W1EXU1-F1
#
_cell.length_a   1.000
_cell.length_b   1.000
_cell.length_c   1.000
_cell.angle_alpha   90.00
_cell.angle_beta   90.00
_cell.angle_gamma   90.00
#
_symmetry.space_group_name_H-M   'P 1'
#
loop_
_entity.id
_entity.type
_entity.pdbx_description
1 polymer ?
#
loop_
_entity_poly.entity_id
_entity_poly.type
_entity_poly.pdbx_seq_one_letter_code
_entity_poly.pdbx_strand_id
1 'polypeptide(L)'
;MYCTVKEIIREVLDTDVPDSECVFAVVLTRGDVRHIAQDWNLSDDELETVMQRLDDAFEHGADVSVVHDVVRELMEEKRVSRQVTVPAVMLEKVVALAGSEMKRLYAVGSENGGRR
;
A
#
# COMPACT_ATOMS: atom_id res chain seq x y z
N MET A 1 -13.03 5.75 -18.47
CA MET A 1 -13.20 6.35 -19.82
C MET A 1 -12.56 7.73 -19.80
N TYR A 2 -11.56 8.00 -20.64
CA TYR A 2 -10.89 9.32 -20.63
C TYR A 2 -11.77 10.39 -21.29
N CYS A 3 -12.73 10.92 -20.54
CA CYS A 3 -13.48 12.11 -20.94
C CYS A 3 -12.56 13.33 -20.88
N THR A 4 -12.67 14.22 -21.85
CA THR A 4 -12.01 15.53 -21.76
C THR A 4 -12.64 16.33 -20.62
N VAL A 5 -11.87 17.21 -19.98
CA VAL A 5 -12.38 18.11 -18.91
C VAL A 5 -13.67 18.83 -19.34
N LYS A 6 -13.77 19.16 -20.63
CA LYS A 6 -14.94 19.82 -21.22
C LYS A 6 -16.19 18.93 -21.25
N GLU A 7 -16.03 17.62 -21.43
CA GLU A 7 -17.15 16.65 -21.41
C GLU A 7 -17.63 16.42 -19.97
N ILE A 8 -16.70 16.29 -19.02
CA ILE A 8 -17.02 16.13 -17.59
C ILE A 8 -17.81 17.34 -17.07
N ILE A 9 -17.35 18.56 -17.37
CA ILE A 9 -18.07 19.78 -16.98
C ILE A 9 -19.47 19.81 -17.59
N ARG A 10 -19.63 19.31 -18.82
CA ARG A 10 -20.92 19.32 -19.49
C ARG A 10 -21.89 18.33 -18.86
N GLU A 11 -21.45 17.12 -18.52
CA GLU A 11 -22.26 16.14 -17.78
C GLU A 11 -22.66 16.64 -16.39
N VAL A 12 -21.72 17.25 -15.65
CA VAL A 12 -22.02 17.82 -14.33
C VAL A 12 -23.06 18.93 -14.43
N LEU A 13 -22.98 19.79 -15.45
CA LEU A 13 -23.96 20.86 -15.69
C LEU A 13 -25.32 20.35 -16.19
N ASP A 14 -25.35 19.20 -16.87
CA ASP A 14 -26.59 18.54 -17.31
C ASP A 14 -27.24 17.69 -16.19
N THR A 15 -26.53 17.48 -15.08
CA THR A 15 -27.05 16.71 -13.94
C THR A 15 -28.02 17.59 -13.15
N ASP A 16 -29.30 17.20 -13.12
CA ASP A 16 -30.35 17.89 -12.37
C ASP A 16 -30.22 17.56 -10.87
N VAL A 17 -29.35 18.31 -10.18
CA VAL A 17 -29.08 18.15 -8.76
C VAL A 17 -29.96 19.11 -7.95
N PRO A 18 -30.73 18.63 -6.97
CA PRO A 18 -31.57 19.48 -6.14
C PRO A 18 -30.74 20.54 -5.40
N ASP A 19 -31.28 21.75 -5.20
CA ASP A 19 -30.62 22.84 -4.45
C ASP A 19 -30.20 22.46 -3.00
N SER A 20 -30.75 21.38 -2.45
CA SER A 20 -30.39 20.84 -1.14
C SER A 20 -29.11 19.98 -1.15
N GLU A 21 -28.61 19.62 -2.33
CA GLU A 21 -27.44 18.77 -2.52
C GLU A 21 -26.25 19.57 -3.04
N CYS A 22 -25.06 19.31 -2.50
CA CYS A 22 -23.81 19.91 -2.97
C CYS A 22 -23.06 18.90 -3.84
N VAL A 23 -22.78 19.28 -5.08
CA VAL A 23 -21.90 18.50 -5.97
C VAL A 23 -20.48 19.01 -5.83
N PHE A 24 -19.57 18.08 -5.55
CA PHE A 24 -18.14 18.36 -5.52
C PHE A 24 -17.46 17.58 -6.63
N ALA A 25 -16.83 18.28 -7.57
CA ALA A 25 -16.03 17.69 -8.63
C ALA A 25 -14.55 17.91 -8.31
N VAL A 26 -13.79 16.82 -8.23
CA VAL A 26 -12.33 16.88 -8.01
C VAL A 26 -11.63 16.50 -9.30
N VAL A 27 -10.75 17.38 -9.77
CA VAL A 27 -9.80 17.06 -10.84
C VAL A 27 -8.47 16.72 -10.18
N LEU A 28 -8.07 15.45 -10.27
CA LEU A 28 -6.76 14.99 -9.81
C LEU A 28 -5.85 14.79 -11.01
N THR A 29 -4.74 15.52 -11.04
CA THR A 29 -3.67 15.26 -11.98
C THR A 29 -2.67 14.27 -11.38
N ARG A 30 -1.86 13.65 -12.25
CA ARG A 30 -0.71 12.85 -11.83
C ARG A 30 0.24 13.63 -10.90
N GLY A 31 0.35 14.95 -11.09
CA GLY A 31 1.14 15.82 -10.22
C GLY A 31 0.56 15.95 -8.81
N ASP A 32 -0.76 16.08 -8.70
CA ASP A 32 -1.46 16.17 -7.41
C ASP A 32 -1.32 14.87 -6.62
N VAL A 33 -1.53 13.73 -7.28
CA VAL A 33 -1.37 12.41 -6.65
C VAL A 33 0.06 12.20 -6.17
N ARG A 34 1.06 12.61 -6.98
CA ARG A 34 2.47 12.56 -6.56
C ARG A 34 2.75 13.46 -5.34
N HIS A 35 2.11 14.62 -5.27
CA HIS A 35 2.26 15.52 -4.12
C HIS A 35 1.61 14.94 -2.85
N ILE A 36 0.39 14.40 -2.94
CA ILE A 36 -0.31 13.77 -1.82
C ILE A 36 0.45 12.54 -1.33
N ALA A 37 1.00 11.74 -2.25
CA ALA A 37 1.75 10.53 -1.94
C ALA A 37 3.26 10.77 -1.77
N GLN A 38 3.71 12.02 -1.58
CA GLN A 38 5.13 12.36 -1.55
C GLN A 38 5.93 11.58 -0.48
N ASP A 39 5.30 11.29 0.66
CA ASP A 39 5.94 10.57 1.76
C ASP A 39 6.28 9.10 1.41
N TRP A 40 5.63 8.56 0.38
CA TRP A 40 5.77 7.16 -0.04
C TRP A 40 6.80 6.97 -1.15
N ASN A 41 7.31 8.05 -1.75
CA ASN A 41 8.31 8.03 -2.83
C ASN A 41 7.97 7.01 -3.94
N LEU A 42 6.74 7.08 -4.43
CA LEU A 42 6.26 6.19 -5.49
C LEU A 42 7.09 6.33 -6.77
N SER A 43 7.42 5.21 -7.40
CA SER A 43 7.99 5.19 -8.75
C SER A 43 6.95 5.66 -9.80
N ASP A 44 7.39 5.94 -11.02
CA ASP A 44 6.46 6.34 -12.09
C ASP A 44 5.47 5.23 -12.48
N ASP A 45 5.87 3.96 -12.40
CA ASP A 45 5.00 2.82 -12.66
C ASP A 45 4.01 2.59 -11.51
N GLU A 46 4.46 2.80 -10.27
CA GLU A 46 3.60 2.73 -9.07
C GLU A 46 2.58 3.87 -9.09
N LEU A 47 3.00 5.07 -9.47
CA LEU A 47 2.11 6.22 -9.62
C LEU A 47 1.06 5.98 -10.72
N GLU A 48 1.44 5.36 -11.84
CA GLU A 48 0.48 4.96 -12.89
C GLU A 48 -0.53 3.94 -12.37
N THR A 49 -0.07 2.96 -11.58
CA THR A 49 -0.95 1.97 -10.94
C THR A 49 -1.94 2.65 -9.98
N VAL A 50 -1.49 3.64 -9.21
CA VAL A 50 -2.38 4.43 -8.34
C VAL A 50 -3.41 5.20 -9.17
N MET A 51 -3.01 5.85 -10.27
CA MET A 51 -3.93 6.56 -11.15
C MET A 51 -5.01 5.64 -11.73
N GLN A 52 -4.65 4.42 -12.12
CA GLN A 52 -5.60 3.42 -12.63
C GLN A 52 -6.59 2.97 -11.55
N ARG A 53 -6.09 2.63 -10.34
CA ARG A 53 -6.96 2.23 -9.22
C ARG A 53 -7.87 3.36 -8.76
N LEU A 54 -7.44 4.61 -8.90
CA LEU A 54 -8.29 5.77 -8.65
C LEU A 54 -9.42 5.85 -9.67
N ASP A 55 -9.16 5.68 -10.97
CA ASP A 55 -10.21 5.65 -12.00
C ASP A 55 -11.30 4.60 -11.66
N ASP A 56 -10.88 3.40 -11.25
CA ASP A 56 -11.79 2.33 -10.80
C ASP A 56 -12.57 2.71 -9.53
N ALA A 57 -11.91 3.30 -8.53
CA ALA A 57 -12.54 3.68 -7.26
C ALA A 57 -13.52 4.86 -7.43
N PHE A 58 -13.25 5.78 -8.35
CA PHE A 58 -14.10 6.93 -8.65
C PHE A 58 -15.32 6.58 -9.51
N GLU A 59 -15.37 5.41 -10.15
CA GLU A 59 -16.54 4.95 -10.91
C GLU A 59 -17.82 4.93 -10.03
N HIS A 60 -17.67 4.82 -8.71
CA HIS A 60 -18.78 4.76 -7.75
C HIS A 60 -18.88 6.03 -6.87
N GLY A 61 -18.12 7.08 -7.19
CA GLY A 61 -17.96 8.29 -6.39
C GLY A 61 -16.96 8.10 -5.25
N ALA A 62 -16.10 9.09 -5.00
CA ALA A 62 -15.08 8.94 -3.97
C ALA A 62 -14.70 10.25 -3.26
N ASP A 63 -14.43 10.10 -1.97
CA ASP A 63 -13.88 11.12 -1.07
C ASP A 63 -12.35 11.21 -1.24
N VAL A 64 -11.74 12.32 -0.82
CA VAL A 64 -10.28 12.56 -0.92
C VAL A 64 -9.48 11.48 -0.18
N SER A 65 -10.07 10.82 0.83
CA SER A 65 -9.51 9.66 1.52
C SER A 65 -9.16 8.48 0.60
N VAL A 66 -9.81 8.34 -0.55
CA VAL A 66 -9.58 7.23 -1.47
C VAL A 66 -8.16 7.21 -2.03
N VAL A 67 -7.53 8.38 -2.25
CA VAL A 67 -6.11 8.44 -2.64
C VAL A 67 -5.22 7.81 -1.57
N HIS A 68 -5.49 8.11 -0.30
CA HIS A 68 -4.73 7.53 0.80
C HIS A 68 -4.96 6.02 0.93
N ASP A 69 -6.19 5.55 0.74
CA ASP A 69 -6.52 4.14 0.87
C ASP A 69 -5.90 3.31 -0.26
N VAL A 70 -5.99 3.78 -1.50
CA VAL A 70 -5.35 3.13 -2.67
C VAL A 70 -3.83 3.06 -2.50
N VAL A 71 -3.20 4.17 -2.10
CA VAL A 71 -1.74 4.20 -1.87
C VAL A 71 -1.34 3.27 -0.72
N ARG A 72 -2.12 3.25 0.37
CA ARG A 72 -1.87 2.39 1.53
C ARG A 72 -1.97 0.91 1.16
N GLU A 73 -3.01 0.53 0.44
CA GLU A 73 -3.21 -0.84 -0.03
C GLU A 73 -2.04 -1.30 -0.91
N LEU A 74 -1.65 -0.47 -1.89
CA LEU A 74 -0.52 -0.77 -2.76
C LEU A 74 0.79 -0.97 -1.97
N MET A 75 1.02 -0.14 -0.96
CA MET A 75 2.21 -0.25 -0.12
C MET A 75 2.20 -1.50 0.78
N GLU A 76 1.03 -1.92 1.26
CA GLU A 76 0.89 -3.16 2.02
C GLU A 76 1.09 -4.39 1.11
N GLU A 77 0.56 -4.38 -0.11
CA GLU A 77 0.84 -5.41 -1.11
C GLU A 77 2.34 -5.52 -1.42
N LYS A 78 3.01 -4.37 -1.64
CA LYS A 78 4.46 -4.30 -1.85
C LYS A 78 5.24 -4.81 -0.63
N ARG A 79 4.75 -4.53 0.58
CA ARG A 79 5.35 -5.02 1.83
C ARG A 79 5.23 -6.55 1.95
N VAL A 80 4.05 -7.11 1.68
CA VAL A 80 3.79 -8.55 1.75
C VAL A 80 4.54 -9.32 0.66
N SER A 81 4.66 -8.76 -0.54
CA SER A 81 5.35 -9.37 -1.68
C SER A 81 6.87 -9.15 -1.67
N ARG A 82 7.42 -8.48 -0.65
CA ARG A 82 8.84 -8.20 -0.57
C ARG A 82 9.66 -9.49 -0.57
N GLN A 83 10.42 -9.70 -1.64
CA GLN A 83 11.44 -10.74 -1.66
C GLN A 83 12.61 -10.35 -0.76
N VAL A 84 12.93 -11.22 0.19
CA VAL A 84 14.14 -11.12 1.03
C VAL A 84 15.09 -12.23 0.63
N THR A 85 16.19 -11.85 -0.02
CA THR A 85 17.25 -12.79 -0.38
C THR A 85 18.27 -12.86 0.74
N VAL A 86 18.46 -14.05 1.30
CA VAL A 86 19.57 -14.33 2.23
C VAL A 86 20.63 -15.11 1.46
N PRO A 87 21.88 -14.61 1.37
CA PRO A 87 22.97 -15.38 0.79
C PRO A 87 23.12 -16.72 1.52
N ALA A 88 23.32 -17.82 0.78
CA ALA A 88 23.39 -19.17 1.36
C ALA A 88 24.43 -19.28 2.50
N VAL A 89 25.58 -18.60 2.36
CA VAL A 89 26.62 -18.54 3.40
C VAL A 89 26.18 -17.86 4.70
N MET A 90 25.23 -16.92 4.62
CA MET A 90 24.66 -16.27 5.79
C MET A 90 23.61 -17.18 6.43
N LEU A 91 22.81 -17.87 5.61
CA LEU A 91 21.82 -18.84 6.09
C LEU A 91 22.49 -20.00 6.83
N GLU A 92 23.62 -20.52 6.31
CA GLU A 92 24.41 -21.57 6.97
C GLU A 92 24.88 -21.15 8.36
N LYS A 93 25.40 -19.92 8.50
CA LYS A 93 25.82 -19.37 9.80
C LYS A 93 24.65 -19.25 10.77
N VAL A 94 23.49 -18.79 10.31
CA VAL A 94 22.28 -18.65 11.13
C VAL A 94 21.80 -20.02 11.61
N VAL A 95 21.76 -21.02 10.73
CA VAL A 95 21.35 -22.40 11.08
C VAL A 95 22.33 -23.02 12.08
N ALA A 96 23.64 -22.83 11.89
CA ALA A 96 24.65 -23.31 12.82
C ALA A 96 24.51 -22.68 14.21
N LEU A 97 24.32 -21.35 14.29
CA LEU A 97 24.10 -20.64 15.54
C LEU A 97 22.82 -21.10 16.25
N ALA A 98 21.71 -21.27 15.51
CA ALA A 98 20.47 -21.80 16.06
C ALA A 98 20.67 -23.22 16.62
N GLY A 99 21.42 -24.07 15.92
CA GLY A 99 21.80 -25.41 16.38
C GLY A 99 22.59 -25.40 17.69
N SER A 100 23.56 -24.50 17.83
CA SER A 100 24.34 -24.34 19.06
C SER A 100 23.48 -23.81 20.22
N GLU A 101 22.60 -22.84 19.97
CA GLU A 101 21.70 -22.30 20.98
C GLU A 101 20.69 -23.34 21.47
N MET A 102 20.13 -24.16 20.57
CA MET A 102 19.23 -25.25 20.96
C MET A 102 19.93 -26.26 21.89
N LYS A 103 21.19 -26.61 21.61
CA LYS A 103 21.98 -27.50 22.48
C LYS A 103 22.24 -26.87 23.85
N ARG A 104 22.59 -25.57 23.88
CA ARG A 104 22.81 -24.83 25.13
C ARG A 104 21.55 -24.78 25.99
N LEU A 105 20.40 -24.47 25.39
CA LEU A 105 19.10 -24.44 26.09
C LEU A 105 18.71 -25.82 26.64
N TYR A 106 18.97 -26.90 25.89
CA TYR A 106 18.70 -28.26 26.35
C TYR A 106 19.57 -28.65 27.55
N ALA A 107 20.87 -28.33 27.51
CA ALA A 107 21.79 -28.60 28.63
C ALA A 107 21.38 -27.85 29.91
N VAL A 108 21.04 -26.57 29.79
CA VAL A 108 20.59 -25.74 30.93
C VAL A 108 19.24 -26.22 31.49
N GLY A 109 18.32 -26.69 30.64
CA GLY A 109 17.06 -27.30 31.06
C GLY A 109 17.23 -28.63 31.81
N SER A 110 18.28 -29.40 31.49
CA SER A 110 18.63 -30.64 32.18
C SER A 110 19.34 -30.40 33.52
N GLU A 111 20.05 -29.28 33.69
CA GLU A 111 20.79 -28.98 34.93
C GLU A 111 19.91 -28.34 36.02
N ASN A 112 18.81 -27.66 35.67
CA ASN A 112 17.89 -27.04 36.63
C ASN A 112 16.55 -27.81 36.83
N GLY A 113 16.39 -28.97 36.20
CA GLY A 113 15.16 -29.77 36.21
C GLY A 113 14.98 -30.74 37.40
N GLY A 114 15.57 -30.46 38.57
CA GLY A 114 15.46 -31.40 39.70
C GLY A 114 16.06 -30.95 41.02
N ARG A 115 15.51 -29.92 41.64
CA ARG A 115 15.48 -29.81 43.12
C ARG A 115 14.13 -29.23 43.56
N ARG A 116 13.19 -30.13 43.84
CA ARG A 116 12.23 -29.95 44.95
C ARG A 116 12.87 -30.51 46.20
#